data_AF-A0A4Q3S964-F1
#
_entry.id   AF-A0A4Q3S964-F1
#
_cell.length_a   1.000
_cell.length_b   1.000
_cell.length_c   1.000
_cell.angle_alpha   90.00
_cell.angle_beta   90.00
_cell.angle_gamma   90.00
#
_symmetry.space_group_name_H-M   'P 1'
#
loop_
_entity.id
_entity.type
_entity.pdbx_description
1 polymer ?
#
loop_
_entity_poly.entity_id
_entity_poly.type
_entity_poly.pdbx_seq_one_letter_code
_entity_poly.pdbx_strand_id
1 'polypeptide(L)'
;DKIAEAITAKVGNIIQMKSQVSAITNTPKGVQVKYTKDGAEKMLEADFCVCTIPLPVLSNLEHNFDSDTSRAIDFVPYINTGKIGLQFNKRFWETDEQIYGGITHTNNELTQIFYPSNDYLGKKGILIGYYNFNDKAKRTGALSIADREKLALEKGKKIHPQYDTAFENSFSVSWEKTKFNQGGWSLYTSETRQSGYKALGKPDGNTYFAGEHVTYLNSWMAGAFESARKVTTDIHARVTGQSVKYPVSGS
;
A
#
# COMPACT_ATOMS: atom_id res chain seq x y z
N ASP A 1 -13.62 -0.84 -1.42
CA ASP A 1 -12.72 -0.08 -2.33
C ASP A 1 -13.33 -0.21 -3.71
N LYS A 2 -13.95 0.85 -4.24
CA LYS A 2 -14.76 0.75 -5.47
C LYS A 2 -13.94 0.53 -6.74
N ILE A 3 -12.67 0.95 -6.76
CA ILE A 3 -11.80 0.74 -7.93
C ILE A 3 -11.38 -0.73 -7.99
N ALA A 4 -10.93 -1.29 -6.86
CA ALA A 4 -10.57 -2.71 -6.79
C ALA A 4 -11.79 -3.61 -7.11
N GLU A 5 -12.96 -3.30 -6.53
CA GLU A 5 -14.21 -4.01 -6.83
C GLU A 5 -14.54 -3.99 -8.34
N ALA A 6 -14.40 -2.85 -9.00
CA ALA A 6 -14.67 -2.72 -10.44
C ALA A 6 -13.68 -3.53 -11.30
N ILE A 7 -12.40 -3.55 -10.94
CA ILE A 7 -11.38 -4.37 -11.63
C ILE A 7 -11.68 -5.85 -11.41
N THR A 8 -11.94 -6.28 -10.17
CA THR A 8 -12.33 -7.65 -9.85
C THR A 8 -13.58 -8.09 -10.61
N ALA A 9 -14.55 -7.21 -10.83
CA ALA A 9 -15.72 -7.54 -11.65
C ALA A 9 -15.39 -7.86 -13.12
N LYS A 10 -14.26 -7.36 -13.65
CA LYS A 10 -13.82 -7.61 -15.04
C LYS A 10 -12.96 -8.85 -15.21
N VAL A 11 -12.17 -9.21 -14.20
CA VAL A 11 -11.19 -10.32 -14.28
C VAL A 11 -11.34 -11.35 -13.15
N GLY A 12 -12.44 -11.32 -12.41
CA GLY A 12 -12.61 -12.10 -11.17
C GLY A 12 -12.58 -13.61 -11.38
N ASN A 13 -12.97 -14.10 -12.55
CA ASN A 13 -12.94 -15.53 -12.90
C ASN A 13 -11.53 -16.12 -12.97
N ILE A 14 -10.49 -15.28 -13.09
CA ILE A 14 -9.08 -15.69 -13.08
C ILE A 14 -8.36 -15.33 -11.78
N ILE A 15 -9.05 -14.74 -10.80
CA ILE A 15 -8.45 -14.39 -9.49
C ILE A 15 -8.62 -15.53 -8.50
N GLN A 16 -7.51 -15.95 -7.90
CA GLN A 16 -7.52 -16.93 -6.82
C GLN A 16 -7.26 -16.28 -5.45
N MET A 17 -8.33 -15.87 -4.78
CA MET A 17 -8.25 -15.30 -3.42
C MET A 17 -7.73 -16.32 -2.39
N LYS A 18 -7.20 -15.81 -1.27
CA LYS A 18 -6.65 -16.59 -0.14
C LYS A 18 -5.53 -17.55 -0.54
N SER A 19 -4.72 -17.14 -1.52
CA SER A 19 -3.53 -17.88 -1.99
C SER A 19 -2.28 -17.17 -1.48
N GLN A 20 -1.76 -17.59 -0.33
CA GLN A 20 -0.57 -16.98 0.25
C GLN A 20 0.68 -17.58 -0.39
N VAL A 21 1.36 -16.82 -1.26
CA VAL A 21 2.64 -17.22 -1.87
C VAL A 21 3.69 -17.43 -0.78
N SER A 22 4.49 -18.49 -0.94
CA SER A 22 5.63 -18.85 -0.09
C SER A 22 6.96 -18.85 -0.84
N ALA A 23 6.94 -19.12 -2.16
CA ALA A 23 8.15 -19.10 -2.99
C ALA A 23 7.88 -18.65 -4.43
N ILE A 24 8.86 -17.97 -5.04
CA ILE A 24 8.89 -17.62 -6.46
C ILE A 24 10.25 -18.04 -7.02
N THR A 25 10.27 -18.98 -7.97
CA THR A 25 11.50 -19.59 -8.49
C THR A 25 11.54 -19.52 -10.00
N ASN A 26 12.50 -18.79 -10.57
CA ASN A 26 12.82 -18.86 -11.99
C ASN A 26 13.36 -20.27 -12.34
N THR A 27 12.84 -20.87 -13.40
CA THR A 27 13.26 -22.18 -13.90
C THR A 27 13.70 -22.07 -15.37
N PRO A 28 14.37 -23.10 -15.95
CA PRO A 28 14.70 -23.09 -17.38
C PRO A 28 13.50 -22.95 -18.32
N LYS A 29 12.28 -23.26 -17.85
CA LYS A 29 11.04 -23.25 -18.66
C LYS A 29 10.11 -22.06 -18.36
N GLY A 30 10.38 -21.26 -17.33
CA GLY A 30 9.45 -20.23 -16.89
C GLY A 30 9.67 -19.83 -15.44
N VAL A 31 8.58 -19.75 -14.68
CA VAL A 31 8.57 -19.46 -13.24
C VAL A 31 7.64 -20.44 -12.54
N GLN A 32 8.08 -20.92 -11.39
CA GLN A 32 7.28 -21.72 -10.47
C GLN A 32 6.91 -20.87 -9.25
N VAL A 33 5.63 -20.88 -8.87
CA VAL A 33 5.12 -20.17 -7.69
C VAL A 33 4.50 -21.18 -6.74
N LYS A 34 5.06 -21.28 -5.53
CA LYS A 34 4.48 -22.06 -4.43
C LYS A 34 3.60 -21.16 -3.58
N TYR A 35 2.44 -21.67 -3.18
CA TYR A 35 1.51 -20.93 -2.35
C TYR A 35 0.62 -21.87 -1.53
N THR A 36 0.15 -21.39 -0.38
CA THR A 36 -0.81 -22.09 0.46
C THR A 36 -2.22 -21.57 0.20
N LYS A 37 -3.17 -22.49 0.00
CA LYS A 37 -4.59 -22.18 -0.07
C LYS A 37 -5.40 -23.26 0.65
N ASP A 38 -6.32 -22.83 1.50
CA ASP A 38 -7.19 -23.71 2.31
C ASP A 38 -6.38 -24.73 3.14
N GLY A 39 -5.21 -24.31 3.63
CA GLY A 39 -4.30 -25.14 4.43
C GLY A 39 -3.40 -26.08 3.64
N ALA A 40 -3.60 -26.22 2.32
CA ALA A 40 -2.79 -27.06 1.45
C ALA A 40 -1.74 -26.25 0.68
N GLU A 41 -0.51 -26.78 0.59
CA GLU A 41 0.50 -26.27 -0.33
C GLU A 41 0.11 -26.62 -1.76
N LYS A 42 0.29 -25.64 -2.66
CA LYS A 42 0.03 -25.74 -4.09
C LYS A 42 1.18 -25.12 -4.85
N MET A 43 1.24 -25.49 -6.12
CA MET A 43 2.26 -25.04 -7.06
C MET A 43 1.60 -24.65 -8.37
N LEU A 44 2.07 -23.55 -8.95
CA LEU A 44 1.69 -23.08 -10.28
C LEU A 44 2.94 -22.87 -11.10
N GLU A 45 2.92 -23.28 -12.36
CA GLU A 45 3.96 -22.98 -13.35
C GLU A 45 3.39 -22.06 -14.43
N ALA A 46 4.20 -21.10 -14.87
CA ALA A 46 3.85 -20.16 -15.93
C ALA A 46 5.12 -19.72 -16.69
N ASP A 47 4.96 -19.23 -17.92
CA ASP A 47 6.09 -18.72 -18.70
C ASP A 47 6.72 -17.48 -18.05
N PHE A 48 5.88 -16.62 -17.44
CA PHE A 48 6.28 -15.38 -16.78
C PHE A 48 5.55 -15.20 -15.45
N CYS A 49 6.20 -14.51 -14.51
CA CYS A 49 5.58 -14.03 -13.27
C CYS A 49 5.61 -12.50 -13.22
N VAL A 50 4.49 -11.87 -12.87
CA VAL A 50 4.45 -10.46 -12.48
C VAL A 50 4.26 -10.40 -10.97
N CYS A 51 5.35 -10.12 -10.25
CA CYS A 51 5.35 -9.99 -8.80
C CYS A 51 4.94 -8.58 -8.37
N THR A 52 3.79 -8.47 -7.70
CA THR A 52 3.27 -7.22 -7.12
C THR A 52 3.26 -7.22 -5.59
N ILE A 53 3.96 -8.17 -4.98
CA ILE A 53 4.06 -8.30 -3.53
C ILE A 53 4.92 -7.14 -3.00
N PRO A 54 4.50 -6.40 -1.96
CA PRO A 54 5.33 -5.37 -1.33
C PRO A 54 6.68 -5.94 -0.89
N LEU A 55 7.77 -5.20 -1.13
CA LEU A 55 9.13 -5.71 -0.89
C LEU A 55 9.36 -6.25 0.52
N PRO A 56 8.87 -5.62 1.61
CA PRO A 56 9.03 -6.16 2.96
C PRO A 56 8.31 -7.50 3.18
N VAL A 57 7.26 -7.78 2.40
CA VAL A 57 6.60 -9.10 2.43
C VAL A 57 7.40 -10.10 1.59
N LEU A 58 7.87 -9.67 0.41
CA LEU A 58 8.64 -10.49 -0.51
C LEU A 58 10.00 -10.93 0.06
N SER A 59 10.64 -10.10 0.90
CA SER A 59 11.90 -10.42 1.58
C SER A 59 11.80 -11.60 2.55
N ASN A 60 10.57 -12.03 2.88
CA ASN A 60 10.31 -13.19 3.73
C ASN A 60 9.93 -14.45 2.92
N LEU A 61 9.96 -14.38 1.58
CA LEU A 61 9.62 -15.49 0.69
C LEU A 61 10.90 -16.14 0.14
N GLU A 62 10.83 -17.43 -0.15
CA GLU A 62 11.92 -18.11 -0.84
C GLU A 62 11.98 -17.65 -2.31
N HIS A 63 13.16 -17.27 -2.78
CA HIS A 63 13.39 -16.94 -4.18
C HIS A 63 14.82 -17.21 -4.64
N ASN A 64 15.03 -17.30 -5.95
CA ASN A 64 16.34 -17.47 -6.58
C ASN A 64 16.74 -16.29 -7.49
N PHE A 65 16.23 -15.10 -7.19
CA PHE A 65 16.59 -13.87 -7.90
C PHE A 65 18.09 -13.55 -7.77
N ASP A 66 18.60 -12.78 -8.74
CA ASP A 66 19.98 -12.30 -8.72
C ASP A 66 20.27 -11.46 -7.46
N SER A 67 21.54 -11.33 -7.13
CA SER A 67 22.00 -10.68 -5.89
C SER A 67 21.58 -9.21 -5.80
N ASP A 68 21.56 -8.48 -6.90
CA ASP A 68 21.13 -7.08 -6.94
C ASP A 68 19.61 -6.96 -6.69
N THR A 69 18.81 -7.85 -7.28
CA THR A 69 17.37 -7.92 -7.09
C THR A 69 17.04 -8.29 -5.64
N SER A 70 17.70 -9.32 -5.11
CA SER A 70 17.55 -9.77 -3.72
C SER A 70 17.91 -8.65 -2.74
N ARG A 71 19.03 -7.95 -2.95
CA ARG A 71 19.40 -6.78 -2.14
C ARG A 71 18.36 -5.67 -2.22
N ALA A 72 17.77 -5.42 -3.39
CA ALA A 72 16.73 -4.41 -3.53
C ALA A 72 15.47 -4.78 -2.73
N ILE A 73 15.08 -6.06 -2.75
CA ILE A 73 13.95 -6.60 -1.99
C ILE A 73 14.17 -6.40 -0.49
N ASP A 74 15.36 -6.71 0.01
CA ASP A 74 15.66 -6.67 1.45
C ASP A 74 15.85 -5.26 2.02
N PHE A 75 16.40 -4.34 1.23
CA PHE A 75 16.92 -3.07 1.76
C PHE A 75 16.23 -1.81 1.27
N VAL A 76 15.30 -1.87 0.30
CA VAL A 76 14.49 -0.69 -0.04
C VAL A 76 13.52 -0.40 1.12
N PRO A 77 13.67 0.75 1.81
CA PRO A 77 12.87 1.04 2.99
C PRO A 77 11.43 1.36 2.63
N TYR A 78 10.50 1.01 3.52
CA TYR A 78 9.10 1.43 3.44
C TYR A 78 8.79 2.37 4.61
N ILE A 79 7.90 3.35 4.37
CA ILE A 79 7.49 4.27 5.43
C ILE A 79 6.64 3.54 6.49
N ASN A 80 6.83 3.90 7.76
CA ASN A 80 5.86 3.59 8.81
C ASN A 80 4.75 4.63 8.76
N THR A 81 3.49 4.18 8.70
CA THR A 81 2.36 5.10 8.67
C THR A 81 1.11 4.42 9.20
N GLY A 82 0.22 5.22 9.78
CA GLY A 82 -1.06 4.73 10.28
C GLY A 82 -2.15 5.77 10.16
N LYS A 83 -3.39 5.28 10.18
CA LYS A 83 -4.60 6.11 10.30
C LYS A 83 -5.52 5.56 11.38
N ILE A 84 -6.31 6.45 11.99
CA ILE A 84 -7.50 6.07 12.75
C ILE A 84 -8.71 6.83 12.21
N GLY A 85 -9.78 6.12 11.91
CA GLY A 85 -11.10 6.71 11.73
C GLY A 85 -11.77 6.84 13.08
N LEU A 86 -12.31 8.02 13.38
CA LEU A 86 -13.11 8.29 14.57
C LEU A 86 -14.51 8.70 14.13
N GLN A 87 -15.51 7.91 14.50
CA GLN A 87 -16.91 8.21 14.26
C GLN A 87 -17.46 9.10 15.38
N PHE A 88 -18.20 10.14 14.98
CA PHE A 88 -18.89 11.04 15.88
C PHE A 88 -20.39 11.06 15.59
N ASN A 89 -21.19 11.19 16.65
CA ASN A 89 -22.65 11.30 16.59
C ASN A 89 -23.16 12.65 16.06
N LYS A 90 -22.25 13.63 15.95
CA LYS A 90 -22.47 14.99 15.46
C LYS A 90 -21.25 15.44 14.66
N ARG A 91 -21.49 16.05 13.50
CA ARG A 91 -20.43 16.70 12.69
C ARG A 91 -20.11 18.09 13.24
N PHE A 92 -19.63 18.16 14.48
CA PHE A 92 -19.36 19.44 15.16
C PHE A 92 -18.39 20.33 14.37
N TRP A 93 -17.46 19.72 13.61
CA TRP A 93 -16.55 20.45 12.74
C TRP A 93 -17.31 21.28 11.70
N GLU A 94 -18.45 20.80 11.18
CA GLU A 94 -19.29 21.57 10.25
C GLU A 94 -20.23 22.53 10.98
N THR A 95 -20.97 22.03 11.98
CA THR A 95 -22.08 22.80 12.58
C THR A 95 -21.59 23.87 13.56
N ASP A 96 -20.52 23.59 14.29
CA ASP A 96 -20.04 24.43 15.38
C ASP A 96 -18.83 25.26 14.94
N GLU A 97 -18.02 24.73 14.01
CA GLU A 97 -16.71 25.29 13.64
C GLU A 97 -16.58 25.69 12.16
N GLN A 98 -17.59 25.40 11.32
CA GLN A 98 -17.63 25.76 9.90
C GLN A 98 -16.48 25.18 9.04
N ILE A 99 -15.99 24.00 9.40
CA ILE A 99 -14.98 23.23 8.66
C ILE A 99 -15.67 22.20 7.76
N TYR A 100 -15.48 22.33 6.44
CA TYR A 100 -16.07 21.46 5.41
C TYR A 100 -14.98 20.78 4.58
N GLY A 101 -14.55 19.59 5.01
CA GLY A 101 -13.39 18.91 4.45
C GLY A 101 -12.06 19.59 4.84
N GLY A 102 -10.97 19.14 4.22
CA GLY A 102 -9.64 19.70 4.47
C GLY A 102 -8.89 19.03 5.63
N ILE A 103 -7.81 19.67 6.08
CA ILE A 103 -6.83 19.10 6.99
C ILE A 103 -6.44 20.13 8.05
N THR A 104 -6.50 19.74 9.32
CA THR A 104 -5.83 20.46 10.41
C THR A 104 -4.48 19.81 10.69
N HIS A 105 -3.39 20.59 10.63
CA HIS A 105 -2.06 20.12 10.99
C HIS A 105 -1.75 20.40 12.46
N THR A 106 -1.03 19.48 13.11
CA THR A 106 -0.65 19.61 14.52
C THR A 106 0.76 19.09 14.77
N ASN A 107 1.43 19.69 15.76
CA ASN A 107 2.77 19.25 16.18
C ASN A 107 2.73 18.01 17.08
N ASN A 108 1.57 17.63 17.60
CA ASN A 108 1.40 16.45 18.45
C ASN A 108 1.47 15.11 17.67
N GLU A 109 1.24 14.00 18.35
CA GLU A 109 1.38 12.63 17.83
C GLU A 109 0.42 12.29 16.69
N LEU A 110 -0.66 13.05 16.52
CA LEU A 110 -1.63 12.84 15.44
C LEU A 110 -1.07 13.25 14.07
N THR A 111 -0.13 14.21 14.06
CA THR A 111 0.39 14.94 12.88
C THR A 111 -0.67 15.79 12.16
N GLN A 112 -1.85 15.24 11.94
CA GLN A 112 -2.92 15.88 11.20
C GLN A 112 -4.26 15.16 11.41
N ILE A 113 -5.35 15.93 11.32
CA ILE A 113 -6.74 15.48 11.33
C ILE A 113 -7.34 15.76 9.96
N PHE A 114 -7.98 14.77 9.34
CA PHE A 114 -8.65 14.97 8.04
C PHE A 114 -10.16 14.98 8.26
N TYR A 115 -10.81 16.02 7.77
CA TYR A 115 -12.26 16.11 7.75
C TYR A 115 -12.78 15.47 6.45
N PRO A 116 -13.91 14.74 6.51
CA PRO A 116 -14.48 14.07 5.34
C PRO A 116 -14.89 15.07 4.25
N SER A 117 -14.63 14.72 2.98
CA SER A 117 -15.08 15.46 1.80
C SER A 117 -16.37 14.88 1.20
N ASN A 118 -17.20 14.26 2.04
CA ASN A 118 -18.43 13.57 1.69
C ASN A 118 -19.46 13.73 2.80
N ASP A 119 -20.73 13.47 2.45
CA ASP A 119 -21.88 13.48 3.36
C ASP A 119 -21.99 14.78 4.18
N TYR A 120 -21.73 15.91 3.52
CA TYR A 120 -21.84 17.25 4.11
C TYR A 120 -23.22 17.47 4.74
N LEU A 121 -23.26 18.15 5.88
CA LEU A 121 -24.47 18.43 6.66
C LEU A 121 -25.19 17.16 7.13
N GLY A 122 -24.51 16.01 7.10
CA GLY A 122 -25.01 14.76 7.66
C GLY A 122 -25.13 14.83 9.19
N LYS A 123 -25.91 13.93 9.77
CA LYS A 123 -26.07 13.85 11.24
C LYS A 123 -24.80 13.37 11.94
N LYS A 124 -24.14 12.36 11.36
CA LYS A 124 -22.92 11.72 11.86
C LYS A 124 -21.79 11.83 10.85
N GLY A 125 -20.56 11.57 11.28
CA GLY A 125 -19.42 11.56 10.37
C GLY A 125 -18.21 10.85 10.96
N ILE A 126 -17.28 10.51 10.07
CA ILE A 126 -15.99 9.95 10.42
C ILE A 126 -14.91 10.95 10.01
N LEU A 127 -14.05 11.35 10.94
CA LEU A 127 -12.80 12.04 10.65
C LEU A 127 -11.63 11.07 10.74
N ILE A 128 -10.53 11.41 10.06
CA ILE A 128 -9.26 10.73 10.29
C ILE A 128 -8.60 11.40 11.49
N GLY A 129 -8.62 10.75 12.64
CA GLY A 129 -8.17 11.29 13.93
C GLY A 129 -6.65 11.35 14.08
N TYR A 130 -5.92 10.59 13.26
CA TYR A 130 -4.51 10.81 12.97
C TYR A 130 -4.21 10.28 11.58
N TYR A 131 -3.28 10.93 10.90
CA TYR A 131 -2.55 10.33 9.79
C TYR A 131 -1.07 10.65 9.99
N ASN A 132 -0.36 9.73 10.62
CA ASN A 132 1.00 9.95 11.11
C ASN A 132 2.03 9.14 10.32
N PHE A 133 3.30 9.50 10.50
CA PHE A 133 4.42 8.97 9.73
C PHE A 133 5.64 8.70 10.62
N ASN A 134 6.56 7.89 10.13
CA ASN A 134 7.89 7.65 10.70
C ASN A 134 7.82 7.28 12.19
N ASP A 135 8.60 7.93 13.06
CA ASP A 135 8.66 7.61 14.49
C ASP A 135 7.35 7.84 15.23
N LYS A 136 6.51 8.79 14.79
CA LYS A 136 5.17 8.96 15.35
C LYS A 136 4.31 7.74 15.02
N ALA A 137 4.28 7.33 13.75
CA ALA A 137 3.55 6.12 13.33
C ALA A 137 4.07 4.86 14.02
N LYS A 138 5.39 4.68 14.10
CA LYS A 138 6.01 3.52 14.76
C LYS A 138 5.60 3.42 16.24
N ARG A 139 5.65 4.54 16.97
CA ARG A 139 5.24 4.57 18.39
C ARG A 139 3.74 4.34 18.55
N THR A 140 2.89 4.99 17.76
CA THR A 140 1.44 4.78 17.80
C THR A 140 1.06 3.36 17.37
N GLY A 141 1.72 2.80 16.37
CA GLY A 141 1.53 1.43 15.88
C GLY A 141 1.94 0.35 16.89
N ALA A 142 2.83 0.66 17.83
CA ALA A 142 3.20 -0.25 18.93
C ALA A 142 2.14 -0.33 20.03
N LEU A 143 1.21 0.62 20.10
CA LEU A 143 0.10 0.63 21.06
C LEU A 143 -0.97 -0.41 20.69
N SER A 144 -1.74 -0.84 21.69
CA SER A 144 -2.98 -1.59 21.49
C SER A 144 -4.00 -0.74 20.72
N ILE A 145 -5.00 -1.37 20.09
CA ILE A 145 -6.05 -0.63 19.36
C ILE A 145 -6.78 0.34 20.30
N ALA A 146 -7.08 -0.09 21.53
CA ALA A 146 -7.71 0.76 22.54
C ALA A 146 -6.83 1.95 22.95
N ASP A 147 -5.52 1.74 23.09
CA ASP A 147 -4.60 2.82 23.42
C ASP A 147 -4.38 3.81 22.26
N ARG A 148 -4.49 3.35 21.00
CA ARG A 148 -4.50 4.23 19.83
C ARG A 148 -5.73 5.13 19.81
N GLU A 149 -6.90 4.58 20.13
CA GLU A 149 -8.15 5.34 20.28
C GLU A 149 -8.01 6.37 21.40
N LYS A 150 -7.58 5.95 22.58
CA LYS A 150 -7.35 6.85 23.72
C LYS A 150 -6.39 7.99 23.36
N LEU A 151 -5.26 7.67 22.72
CA LEU A 151 -4.31 8.69 22.26
C LEU A 151 -4.94 9.65 21.25
N ALA A 152 -5.72 9.14 20.30
CA ALA A 152 -6.41 9.95 19.30
C ALA A 152 -7.42 10.91 19.95
N LEU A 153 -8.19 10.42 20.93
CA LEU A 153 -9.16 11.23 21.68
C LEU A 153 -8.48 12.28 22.56
N GLU A 154 -7.48 11.89 23.35
CA GLU A 154 -6.76 12.79 24.26
C GLU A 154 -6.04 13.94 23.54
N LYS A 155 -5.49 13.66 22.35
CA LYS A 155 -4.79 14.68 21.56
C LYS A 155 -5.75 15.46 20.67
N GLY A 156 -6.78 14.80 20.14
CA GLY A 156 -7.79 15.42 19.29
C GLY A 156 -8.63 16.44 20.04
N LYS A 157 -8.99 16.16 21.30
CA LYS A 157 -9.80 17.08 22.10
C LYS A 157 -9.14 18.40 22.47
N LYS A 158 -7.80 18.48 22.36
CA LYS A 158 -7.07 19.74 22.49
C LYS A 158 -7.30 20.69 21.31
N ILE A 159 -7.80 20.16 20.21
CA ILE A 159 -8.17 20.90 18.99
C ILE A 159 -9.70 21.03 18.95
N HIS A 160 -10.42 19.96 19.23
CA HIS A 160 -11.88 19.87 19.17
C HIS A 160 -12.47 19.35 20.50
N PRO A 161 -12.83 20.24 21.44
CA PRO A 161 -13.35 19.85 22.76
C PRO A 161 -14.56 18.89 22.73
N GLN A 162 -15.33 18.90 21.63
CA GLN A 162 -16.52 18.09 21.40
C GLN A 162 -16.22 16.58 21.30
N TYR A 163 -14.94 16.18 21.15
CA TYR A 163 -14.55 14.77 21.09
C TYR A 163 -15.05 13.97 22.31
N ASP A 164 -14.96 14.54 23.51
CA ASP A 164 -15.31 13.86 24.76
C ASP A 164 -16.82 13.52 24.84
N THR A 165 -17.68 14.25 24.13
CA THR A 165 -19.15 14.09 24.21
C THR A 165 -19.77 13.52 22.94
N ALA A 166 -19.11 13.66 21.78
CA ALA A 166 -19.65 13.26 20.50
C ALA A 166 -19.12 11.91 19.99
N PHE A 167 -18.05 11.36 20.58
CA PHE A 167 -17.42 10.14 20.09
C PHE A 167 -18.33 8.90 20.20
N GLU A 168 -18.31 8.04 19.19
CA GLU A 168 -19.07 6.77 19.20
C GLU A 168 -18.19 5.52 19.05
N ASN A 169 -17.26 5.53 18.09
CA ASN A 169 -16.47 4.35 17.76
C ASN A 169 -15.21 4.70 16.95
N SER A 170 -14.23 3.80 16.92
CA SER A 170 -13.01 3.98 16.11
C SER A 170 -12.61 2.73 15.32
N PHE A 171 -11.76 2.95 14.31
CA PHE A 171 -11.04 1.88 13.62
C PHE A 171 -9.64 2.36 13.25
N SER A 172 -8.61 1.61 13.64
CA SER A 172 -7.21 2.00 13.39
C SER A 172 -6.46 1.00 12.50
N VAL A 173 -5.58 1.53 11.66
CA VAL A 173 -4.64 0.77 10.84
C VAL A 173 -3.23 1.31 11.07
N SER A 174 -2.28 0.39 11.22
CA SER A 174 -0.84 0.66 11.14
C SER A 174 -0.30 -0.26 10.04
N TRP A 175 0.22 0.34 8.98
CA TRP A 175 0.54 -0.37 7.73
C TRP A 175 1.71 -1.33 7.92
N GLU A 176 2.70 -0.96 8.73
CA GLU A 176 3.84 -1.80 9.11
C GLU A 176 3.44 -3.03 9.94
N LYS A 177 2.29 -3.01 10.61
CA LYS A 177 1.74 -4.17 11.36
C LYS A 177 0.74 -4.98 10.55
N THR A 178 0.43 -4.58 9.31
CA THR A 178 -0.56 -5.26 8.48
C THR A 178 0.11 -6.38 7.67
N LYS A 179 -0.30 -7.64 7.92
CA LYS A 179 0.38 -8.88 7.49
C LYS A 179 0.88 -8.89 6.03
N PHE A 180 0.08 -8.38 5.09
CA PHE A 180 0.39 -8.41 3.65
C PHE A 180 0.86 -7.07 3.07
N ASN A 181 1.16 -6.09 3.93
CA ASN A 181 1.73 -4.80 3.52
C ASN A 181 3.10 -4.59 4.16
N GLN A 182 3.18 -4.71 5.49
CA GLN A 182 4.41 -4.55 6.28
C GLN A 182 5.14 -3.20 6.05
N GLY A 183 4.40 -2.19 5.60
CA GLY A 183 4.87 -0.84 5.33
C GLY A 183 3.81 -0.05 4.55
N GLY A 184 3.96 1.28 4.49
CA GLY A 184 3.04 2.15 3.75
C GLY A 184 3.33 2.19 2.25
N TRP A 185 4.52 2.65 1.88
CA TRP A 185 5.02 2.75 0.51
C TRP A 185 6.54 2.83 0.53
N SER A 186 7.19 2.53 -0.59
CA SER A 186 8.65 2.55 -0.66
C SER A 186 9.23 3.95 -0.67
N LEU A 187 10.40 4.09 -0.06
CA LEU A 187 11.17 5.33 0.02
C LEU A 187 12.47 5.17 -0.76
N TYR A 188 12.72 6.14 -1.64
CA TYR A 188 13.98 6.21 -2.36
C TYR A 188 14.67 7.56 -2.12
N THR A 189 15.97 7.51 -1.91
CA THR A 189 16.87 8.65 -2.09
C THR A 189 17.38 8.66 -3.53
N SER A 190 18.01 9.76 -3.96
CA SER A 190 18.67 9.80 -5.27
C SER A 190 19.69 8.66 -5.45
N GLU A 191 20.36 8.27 -4.36
CA GLU A 191 21.33 7.18 -4.35
C GLU A 191 20.66 5.80 -4.46
N THR A 192 19.64 5.51 -3.65
CA THR A 192 18.97 4.20 -3.71
C THR A 192 18.18 3.99 -5.01
N ARG A 193 17.88 5.07 -5.75
CA ARG A 193 17.36 4.95 -7.12
C ARG A 193 18.38 4.42 -8.13
N GLN A 194 19.68 4.67 -7.92
CA GLN A 194 20.72 4.16 -8.84
C GLN A 194 21.01 2.67 -8.64
N SER A 195 20.63 2.11 -7.48
CA SER A 195 20.79 0.70 -7.14
C SER A 195 19.45 -0.04 -7.15
N GLY A 196 18.71 -0.04 -6.03
CA GLY A 196 17.54 -0.90 -5.83
C GLY A 196 16.42 -0.67 -6.84
N TYR A 197 16.11 0.58 -7.18
CA TYR A 197 15.12 0.90 -8.21
C TYR A 197 15.55 0.38 -9.60
N LYS A 198 16.83 0.54 -9.96
CA LYS A 198 17.37 0.08 -11.24
C LYS A 198 17.33 -1.46 -11.34
N ALA A 199 17.60 -2.17 -10.24
CA ALA A 199 17.51 -3.62 -10.19
C ALA A 199 16.07 -4.11 -10.41
N LEU A 200 15.10 -3.52 -9.70
CA LEU A 200 13.68 -3.90 -9.80
C LEU A 200 12.98 -3.37 -11.07
N GLY A 201 13.55 -2.37 -11.73
CA GLY A 201 13.02 -1.78 -12.96
C GLY A 201 13.21 -2.63 -14.22
N LYS A 202 13.90 -3.78 -14.11
CA LYS A 202 14.10 -4.78 -15.17
C LYS A 202 13.62 -6.15 -14.68
N PRO A 203 13.30 -7.10 -15.58
CA PRO A 203 13.01 -8.46 -15.17
C PRO A 203 14.25 -9.14 -14.58
N ASP A 204 14.01 -10.06 -13.65
CA ASP A 204 14.95 -11.05 -13.14
C ASP A 204 14.53 -12.42 -13.72
N GLY A 205 15.28 -12.89 -14.72
CA GLY A 205 14.90 -14.07 -15.51
C GLY A 205 13.53 -13.89 -16.19
N ASN A 206 12.54 -14.66 -15.74
CA ASN A 206 11.15 -14.61 -16.22
C ASN A 206 10.19 -13.93 -15.22
N THR A 207 10.72 -13.34 -14.16
CA THR A 207 9.95 -12.61 -13.15
C THR A 207 10.11 -11.10 -13.34
N TYR A 208 9.00 -10.40 -13.46
CA TYR A 208 8.90 -8.94 -13.55
C TYR A 208 8.31 -8.38 -12.26
N PHE A 209 8.78 -7.21 -11.81
CA PHE A 209 8.25 -6.53 -10.64
C PHE A 209 7.34 -5.38 -11.07
N ALA A 210 6.17 -5.26 -10.44
CA ALA A 210 5.22 -4.17 -10.68
C ALA A 210 4.61 -3.67 -9.37
N GLY A 211 4.33 -2.37 -9.31
CA GLY A 211 3.85 -1.68 -8.12
C GLY A 211 4.39 -0.25 -8.05
N GLU A 212 3.87 0.53 -7.10
CA GLU A 212 4.33 1.91 -6.90
C GLU A 212 5.86 2.00 -6.68
N HIS A 213 6.41 0.98 -6.02
CA HIS A 213 7.82 0.90 -5.65
C HIS A 213 8.79 0.75 -6.83
N VAL A 214 8.31 0.42 -8.04
CA VAL A 214 9.12 0.39 -9.26
C VAL A 214 8.86 1.60 -10.17
N THR A 215 8.29 2.68 -9.63
CA THR A 215 8.06 3.94 -10.36
C THR A 215 8.69 5.16 -9.69
N TYR A 216 8.56 6.33 -10.33
CA TYR A 216 8.82 7.63 -9.71
C TYR A 216 7.57 8.22 -9.03
N LEU A 217 6.43 7.52 -9.10
CA LEU A 217 5.15 7.90 -8.52
C LEU A 217 4.87 7.08 -7.25
N ASN A 218 5.89 6.97 -6.39
CA ASN A 218 5.79 6.24 -5.14
C ASN A 218 4.63 6.77 -4.28
N SER A 219 4.00 5.90 -3.49
CA SER A 219 2.79 6.19 -2.67
C SER A 219 1.48 6.44 -3.42
N TRP A 220 1.49 6.45 -4.77
CA TRP A 220 0.30 6.75 -5.57
C TRP A 220 -0.20 5.54 -6.34
N MET A 221 -1.53 5.41 -6.45
CA MET A 221 -2.16 4.41 -7.33
C MET A 221 -1.71 4.55 -8.78
N ALA A 222 -1.43 5.78 -9.23
CA ALA A 222 -0.87 6.03 -10.55
C ALA A 222 0.45 5.25 -10.77
N GLY A 223 1.34 5.19 -9.78
CA GLY A 223 2.57 4.38 -9.87
C GLY A 223 2.27 2.88 -10.05
N ALA A 224 1.29 2.34 -9.34
CA ALA A 224 0.87 0.96 -9.52
C ALA A 224 0.30 0.68 -10.92
N PHE A 225 -0.51 1.59 -11.47
CA PHE A 225 -1.07 1.44 -12.82
C PHE A 225 -0.02 1.63 -13.92
N GLU A 226 0.86 2.63 -13.80
CA GLU A 226 1.94 2.88 -14.77
C GLU A 226 2.91 1.70 -14.84
N SER A 227 3.31 1.14 -13.69
CA SER A 227 4.16 -0.05 -13.66
C SER A 227 3.47 -1.28 -14.23
N ALA A 228 2.19 -1.52 -13.94
CA ALA A 228 1.44 -2.62 -14.53
C ALA A 228 1.40 -2.51 -16.07
N ARG A 229 1.08 -1.32 -16.60
CA ARG A 229 1.06 -1.07 -18.07
C ARG A 229 2.43 -1.27 -18.70
N LYS A 230 3.49 -0.78 -18.04
CA LYS A 230 4.87 -0.97 -18.48
C LYS A 230 5.24 -2.45 -18.55
N VAL A 231 5.04 -3.21 -17.46
CA VAL A 231 5.40 -4.64 -17.41
C VAL A 231 4.60 -5.46 -18.41
N THR A 232 3.30 -5.21 -18.57
CA THR A 232 2.51 -5.87 -19.62
C THR A 232 3.08 -5.58 -21.01
N THR A 233 3.51 -4.35 -21.27
CA THR A 233 4.13 -3.97 -22.55
C THR A 233 5.48 -4.67 -22.74
N ASP A 234 6.32 -4.72 -21.70
CA ASP A 234 7.63 -5.39 -21.76
C ASP A 234 7.50 -6.91 -22.03
N ILE A 235 6.54 -7.57 -21.39
CA ILE A 235 6.24 -8.99 -21.62
C ILE A 235 5.75 -9.20 -23.05
N HIS A 236 4.82 -8.35 -23.52
CA HIS A 236 4.31 -8.42 -24.89
C HIS A 236 5.43 -8.25 -25.92
N ALA A 237 6.30 -7.24 -25.73
CA ALA A 237 7.48 -7.00 -26.55
C ALA A 237 8.42 -8.22 -26.57
N ARG A 238 8.67 -8.83 -25.41
CA ARG A 238 9.51 -10.03 -25.29
C ARG A 238 8.94 -11.24 -26.03
N VAL A 239 7.62 -11.45 -25.95
CA VAL A 239 6.95 -12.59 -26.61
C VAL A 239 6.84 -12.41 -28.12
N THR A 240 6.58 -11.18 -28.58
CA THR A 240 6.37 -10.89 -30.01
C THR A 240 7.66 -10.55 -30.77
N GLY A 241 8.75 -10.26 -30.06
CA GLY A 241 9.98 -9.71 -30.64
C GLY A 241 9.85 -8.26 -31.11
N GLN A 242 8.75 -7.56 -30.79
CA GLN A 242 8.53 -6.17 -31.17
C GLN A 242 9.20 -5.19 -30.20
N SER A 243 9.78 -4.11 -30.72
CA SER A 243 10.27 -3.00 -29.87
C SER A 243 9.13 -2.04 -29.53
N VAL A 244 8.29 -2.42 -28.57
CA VAL A 244 7.24 -1.55 -28.03
C VAL A 244 7.73 -0.94 -26.72
N LYS A 245 7.70 0.39 -26.61
CA LYS A 245 8.03 1.11 -25.37
C LYS A 245 6.78 1.77 -24.80
N TYR A 246 6.65 1.71 -23.48
CA TYR A 246 5.61 2.38 -22.73
C TYR A 246 6.20 3.59 -21.95
N PRO A 247 5.54 4.77 -21.93
CA PRO A 247 4.32 5.10 -22.65
C PRO A 247 4.54 5.04 -24.16
N VAL A 248 3.53 4.56 -24.90
CA VAL A 248 3.60 4.56 -26.36
C VAL A 248 3.70 6.02 -26.78
N SER A 249 4.87 6.43 -27.28
CA SER A 249 5.01 7.74 -27.89
C SER A 249 4.03 7.77 -29.06
N GLY A 250 3.02 8.62 -28.97
CA GLY A 250 2.01 8.76 -30.02
C GLY A 250 2.68 9.04 -31.36
N SER A 251 2.24 8.30 -32.38
CA SER A 251 2.34 8.68 -33.78
C SER A 251 1.45 9.90 -34.05
#